data_AF-A0A1E4AD80-F1
#
_entry.id   AF-A0A1E4AD80-F1
#
_cell.length_a   1.000
_cell.length_b   1.000
_cell.length_c   1.000
_cell.angle_alpha   90.00
_cell.angle_beta   90.00
_cell.angle_gamma   90.00
#
_symmetry.space_group_name_H-M   'P 1'
#
loop_
_entity.id
_entity.type
_entity.pdbx_description
1 polymer ?
#
loop_
_entity_poly.entity_id
_entity_poly.type
_entity_poly.pdbx_seq_one_letter_code
_entity_poly.pdbx_strand_id
1 'polypeptide(L)'
;MLTLINREDIAPDNANELFGNVNDGILPPSGSLNPEISTNANIGVNWRGYTFREHTVRLNTSVFYRDTKGMIRESIRAGSFVYSQFENLEDVLTRGIDAEIFYSYARRLDLSLNISKFDVLFNTEFDANGASYLFYRMQSVMSRPLSTTSTRPGIIRIFF
;
A
#
# COMPACT_ATOMS: atom_id res chain seq x y z
N MET A 1 9.75 -22.19 -0.35
CA MET A 1 9.48 -21.84 1.05
C MET A 1 8.20 -21.01 1.07
N LEU A 2 7.24 -21.38 1.92
CA LEU A 2 5.99 -20.64 2.13
C LEU A 2 6.13 -19.85 3.44
N THR A 3 5.67 -18.61 3.43
CA THR A 3 5.64 -17.71 4.59
C THR A 3 4.21 -17.20 4.78
N LEU A 4 3.73 -17.16 6.01
CA LEU A 4 2.43 -16.59 6.37
C LEU A 4 2.63 -15.67 7.58
N ILE A 5 2.12 -14.44 7.48
CA ILE A 5 2.22 -13.42 8.53
C ILE A 5 0.83 -12.82 8.72
N ASN A 6 0.32 -12.88 9.95
CA ASN A 6 -0.89 -12.18 10.36
C ASN A 6 -0.55 -11.26 11.53
N ARG A 7 -1.01 -10.02 11.50
CA ARG A 7 -0.70 -9.01 12.51
C ARG A 7 -1.82 -8.01 12.67
N GLU A 8 -2.08 -7.62 13.92
CA GLU A 8 -2.87 -6.44 14.25
C GLU A 8 -1.92 -5.30 14.64
N ASP A 9 -2.20 -4.10 14.13
CA ASP A 9 -1.42 -2.89 14.37
C ASP A 9 -2.31 -1.76 14.83
N ILE A 10 -1.82 -0.99 15.80
CA ILE A 10 -2.44 0.25 16.27
C ILE A 10 -1.43 1.37 16.02
N ALA A 11 -1.80 2.36 15.21
CA ALA A 11 -0.98 3.53 14.96
C ALA A 11 -1.43 4.67 15.89
N PRO A 12 -0.55 5.18 16.78
CA PRO A 12 -0.86 6.34 17.60
C PRO A 12 -0.80 7.62 16.75
N ASP A 13 -1.66 8.57 17.08
CA ASP A 13 -1.73 9.88 16.43
C ASP A 13 -0.43 10.67 16.65
N ASN A 14 -0.05 11.48 15.65
CA ASN A 14 1.13 12.35 15.74
C ASN A 14 0.78 13.78 16.19
N ALA A 15 1.80 14.58 16.56
CA ALA A 15 1.59 15.92 17.10
C ALA A 15 0.90 16.89 16.10
N ASN A 16 1.18 16.77 14.80
CA ASN A 16 0.54 17.61 13.80
C ASN A 16 -0.93 17.19 13.57
N GLU A 17 -1.24 15.90 13.69
CA GLU A 17 -2.60 15.36 13.66
C GLU A 17 -3.43 15.84 14.84
N LEU A 18 -2.84 15.90 16.05
CA LEU A 18 -3.54 16.30 17.27
C LEU A 18 -3.66 17.82 17.45
N PHE A 19 -2.66 18.59 17.02
CA PHE A 19 -2.56 20.02 17.35
C PHE A 19 -2.58 20.94 16.12
N GLY A 20 -2.49 20.39 14.90
CA GLY A 20 -2.35 21.17 13.67
C GLY A 20 -1.00 21.88 13.55
N ASN A 21 -0.80 22.54 12.41
CA ASN A 21 0.30 23.48 12.18
C ASN A 21 -0.22 24.67 11.36
N VAL A 22 -0.56 25.75 12.05
CA VAL A 22 -1.09 26.97 11.45
C VAL A 22 -0.14 27.65 10.46
N ASN A 23 1.17 27.45 10.59
CA ASN A 23 2.15 27.97 9.61
C ASN A 23 2.05 27.26 8.26
N ASP A 24 1.60 25.99 8.27
CA ASP A 24 1.39 25.19 7.07
C ASP A 24 -0.09 25.19 6.62
N GLY A 25 -0.94 26.02 7.27
CA GLY A 25 -2.37 26.07 6.98
C GLY A 25 -3.17 24.87 7.52
N ILE A 26 -2.57 24.08 8.42
CA ILE A 26 -3.19 22.91 9.04
C ILE A 26 -3.79 23.34 10.38
N LEU A 27 -5.11 23.22 10.52
CA LEU A 27 -5.82 23.49 11.76
C LEU A 27 -5.87 22.24 12.65
N PRO A 28 -5.93 22.40 13.99
CA PRO A 28 -6.25 21.29 14.87
C PRO A 28 -7.60 20.65 14.50
N PRO A 29 -7.74 19.34 14.68
CA PRO A 29 -8.98 18.62 14.38
C PRO A 29 -10.14 19.17 15.23
N SER A 30 -11.35 19.16 14.67
CA SER A 30 -12.56 19.67 15.33
C SER A 30 -13.08 18.78 16.47
N GLY A 31 -12.45 17.63 16.71
CA GLY A 31 -12.80 16.64 17.72
C GLY A 31 -11.62 15.71 18.05
N SER A 32 -11.85 14.71 18.92
CA SER A 32 -10.83 13.71 19.25
C SER A 32 -10.61 12.74 18.10
N LEU A 33 -9.36 12.55 17.69
CA LEU A 33 -8.98 11.47 16.78
C LEU A 33 -8.97 10.14 17.54
N ASN A 34 -9.38 9.09 16.85
CA ASN A 34 -9.22 7.71 17.31
C ASN A 34 -7.98 7.11 16.65
N PRO A 35 -7.21 6.28 17.36
CA PRO A 35 -6.08 5.57 16.77
C PRO A 35 -6.51 4.72 15.57
N GLU A 36 -5.68 4.67 14.53
CA GLU A 36 -5.92 3.78 13.40
C GLU A 36 -5.65 2.33 13.82
N ILE A 37 -6.56 1.42 13.49
CA ILE A 37 -6.38 -0.03 13.74
C ILE A 37 -6.29 -0.73 12.39
N SER A 38 -5.32 -1.62 12.20
CA SER A 38 -5.25 -2.42 10.97
C SER A 38 -5.01 -3.89 11.23
N THR A 39 -5.74 -4.73 10.48
CA THR A 39 -5.53 -6.17 10.41
C THR A 39 -4.83 -6.50 9.11
N ASN A 40 -3.66 -7.12 9.20
CA ASN A 40 -2.76 -7.37 8.09
C ASN A 40 -2.52 -8.88 7.93
N ALA A 41 -2.67 -9.37 6.72
CA ALA A 41 -2.32 -10.74 6.34
C ALA A 41 -1.43 -10.72 5.09
N ASN A 42 -0.32 -11.45 5.13
CA ASN A 42 0.60 -11.61 4.01
C ASN A 42 0.97 -13.09 3.84
N ILE A 43 0.92 -13.56 2.59
CA ILE A 43 1.27 -14.91 2.20
C ILE A 43 2.32 -14.82 1.11
N GLY A 44 3.51 -15.38 1.35
CA GLY A 44 4.64 -15.34 0.44
C GLY A 44 5.12 -16.73 0.02
N VAL A 45 5.41 -16.90 -1.26
CA VAL A 45 6.07 -18.08 -1.82
C VAL A 45 7.42 -17.65 -2.40
N ASN A 46 8.49 -18.28 -1.91
CA ASN A 46 9.82 -18.20 -2.48
C ASN A 46 10.14 -19.54 -3.13
N TRP A 47 10.16 -19.59 -4.46
CA TRP A 47 10.69 -20.70 -5.23
C TRP A 47 12.14 -20.41 -5.59
N ARG A 48 13.05 -21.16 -4.96
CA ARG A 48 14.49 -21.04 -5.16
C ARG A 48 14.94 -21.30 -6.59
N GLY A 49 14.04 -21.82 -7.42
CA GLY A 49 14.27 -21.94 -8.84
C GLY A 49 14.76 -23.31 -9.29
N TYR A 50 14.93 -23.43 -10.59
CA TYR A 50 15.53 -24.59 -11.22
C TYR A 50 16.62 -24.14 -12.19
N THR A 51 17.73 -24.85 -12.17
CA THR A 51 18.85 -24.64 -13.09
C THR A 51 18.83 -25.74 -14.14
N PHE A 52 18.76 -25.36 -15.42
CA PHE A 52 18.88 -26.27 -16.54
C PHE A 52 19.97 -25.78 -17.48
N ARG A 53 20.99 -26.61 -17.71
CA ARG A 53 22.21 -26.21 -18.45
C ARG A 53 22.77 -24.90 -17.87
N GLU A 54 22.78 -23.84 -18.65
CA GLU A 54 23.29 -22.52 -18.27
C GLU A 54 22.18 -21.55 -17.80
N HIS A 55 20.93 -21.98 -17.76
CA HIS A 55 19.78 -21.15 -17.40
C HIS A 55 19.39 -21.40 -15.95
N THR A 56 19.10 -20.33 -15.21
CA THR A 56 18.51 -20.40 -13.87
C THR A 56 17.31 -19.48 -13.80
N VAL A 57 16.15 -20.02 -13.42
CA VAL A 57 14.93 -19.23 -13.20
C VAL A 57 14.59 -19.30 -11.72
N ARG A 58 14.26 -18.18 -11.09
CA ARG A 58 13.74 -18.11 -9.70
C ARG A 58 12.48 -17.25 -9.67
N LEU A 59 11.60 -17.52 -8.71
CA LEU A 59 10.35 -16.79 -8.54
C LEU A 59 10.11 -16.48 -7.07
N ASN A 60 9.83 -15.23 -6.75
CA ASN A 60 9.22 -14.79 -5.52
C ASN A 60 7.82 -14.28 -5.82
N THR A 61 6.86 -14.57 -4.95
CA THR A 61 5.52 -14.03 -5.07
C THR A 61 4.96 -13.81 -3.67
N SER A 62 4.20 -12.75 -3.47
CA SER A 62 3.47 -12.50 -2.24
C SER A 62 2.08 -11.96 -2.54
N VAL A 63 1.12 -12.31 -1.69
CA VAL A 63 -0.24 -11.77 -1.69
C VAL A 63 -0.45 -11.11 -0.34
N PHE A 64 -1.05 -9.93 -0.35
CA PHE A 64 -1.32 -9.17 0.87
C PHE A 64 -2.77 -8.71 0.94
N TYR A 65 -3.24 -8.61 2.17
CA TYR A 65 -4.55 -8.11 2.55
C TYR A 65 -4.40 -7.26 3.81
N ARG A 66 -4.96 -6.06 3.79
CA ARG A 66 -4.92 -5.10 4.90
C ARG A 66 -6.28 -4.43 5.03
N ASP A 67 -6.95 -4.63 6.16
CA ASP A 67 -8.16 -3.90 6.53
C ASP A 67 -7.78 -2.86 7.60
N THR A 68 -7.91 -1.58 7.27
CA THR A 68 -7.61 -0.46 8.17
C THR A 68 -8.92 0.22 8.57
N LYS A 69 -9.12 0.40 9.87
CA LYS A 69 -10.29 1.04 10.49
C LYS A 69 -9.92 2.43 10.99
N GLY A 70 -10.79 3.40 10.71
CA GLY A 70 -10.65 4.78 11.20
C GLY A 70 -9.38 5.49 10.70
N MET A 71 -9.04 5.34 9.41
CA MET A 71 -7.81 5.90 8.83
C MET A 71 -7.81 7.44 8.92
N ILE A 72 -6.79 8.04 9.51
CA ILE A 72 -6.62 9.48 9.64
C ILE A 72 -6.10 10.04 8.32
N ARG A 73 -6.78 11.05 7.76
CA ARG A 73 -6.24 11.84 6.65
C ARG A 73 -6.49 13.31 6.81
N GLU A 74 -5.62 14.05 6.14
CA GLU A 74 -5.81 15.46 5.88
C GLU A 74 -6.96 15.65 4.88
N SER A 75 -7.96 16.42 5.31
CA SER A 75 -9.13 16.80 4.54
C SER A 75 -9.11 18.30 4.32
N ILE A 76 -9.24 18.70 3.04
CA ILE A 76 -9.18 20.10 2.63
C ILE A 76 -10.55 20.71 2.85
N ARG A 77 -10.64 21.74 3.69
CA ARG A 77 -11.87 22.54 3.88
C ARG A 77 -11.72 23.80 3.04
N ALA A 78 -12.41 23.85 1.91
CA ALA A 78 -12.43 25.02 1.04
C ALA A 78 -13.50 26.02 1.51
N GLY A 79 -13.08 27.22 1.92
CA GLY A 79 -13.92 28.38 2.24
C GLY A 79 -13.34 29.67 1.66
N SER A 80 -13.45 30.81 2.35
CA SER A 80 -12.76 32.07 1.95
C SER A 80 -11.23 31.99 2.02
N PHE A 81 -10.71 30.98 2.71
CA PHE A 81 -9.29 30.61 2.80
C PHE A 81 -9.18 29.09 2.69
N VAL A 82 -8.04 28.57 2.22
CA VAL A 82 -7.76 27.13 2.14
C VAL A 82 -7.05 26.71 3.42
N TYR A 83 -7.74 25.93 4.25
CA TYR A 83 -7.15 25.27 5.41
C TYR A 83 -7.39 23.76 5.31
N SER A 84 -6.53 22.99 5.94
CA SER A 84 -6.71 21.55 6.09
C SER A 84 -6.82 21.14 7.54
N GLN A 85 -7.48 20.02 7.80
CA GLN A 85 -7.58 19.42 9.13
C GLN A 85 -7.49 17.91 9.02
N PHE A 86 -6.98 17.25 10.05
CA PHE A 86 -7.01 15.81 10.13
C PHE A 86 -8.39 15.33 10.61
N GLU A 87 -8.91 14.30 9.98
CA GLU A 87 -10.13 13.61 10.42
C GLU A 87 -9.96 12.10 10.26
N ASN A 88 -10.54 11.32 11.19
CA ASN A 88 -10.71 9.89 10.98
C ASN A 88 -11.68 9.71 9.81
N LEU A 89 -11.14 9.32 8.67
CA LEU A 89 -11.92 8.86 7.54
C LEU A 89 -12.38 7.42 7.73
N GLU A 90 -13.28 7.08 6.84
CA GLU A 90 -13.81 5.76 6.53
C GLU A 90 -12.74 4.66 6.45
N ASP A 91 -13.17 3.44 6.76
CA ASP A 91 -12.40 2.21 6.65
C ASP A 91 -11.86 2.01 5.22
N VAL A 92 -10.64 1.48 5.13
CA VAL A 92 -9.95 1.21 3.86
C VAL A 92 -9.47 -0.24 3.81
N LEU A 93 -9.77 -0.89 2.70
CA LEU A 93 -9.29 -2.23 2.39
C LEU A 93 -8.23 -2.15 1.28
N THR A 94 -7.02 -2.60 1.58
CA THR A 94 -5.94 -2.74 0.62
C THR A 94 -5.65 -4.21 0.37
N ARG A 95 -5.58 -4.62 -0.89
CA ARG A 95 -5.20 -5.99 -1.25
C ARG A 95 -4.40 -6.01 -2.55
N GLY A 96 -3.50 -6.97 -2.68
CA GLY A 96 -2.69 -7.06 -3.88
C GLY A 96 -1.80 -8.28 -3.95
N ILE A 97 -1.11 -8.36 -5.08
CA ILE A 97 -0.10 -9.35 -5.38
C ILE A 97 1.17 -8.65 -5.83
N ASP A 98 2.30 -9.21 -5.41
CA ASP A 98 3.63 -8.81 -5.82
C ASP A 98 4.38 -10.06 -6.30
N ALA A 99 5.06 -9.97 -7.44
CA ALA A 99 5.82 -11.06 -8.01
C ALA A 99 7.16 -10.56 -8.57
N GLU A 100 8.21 -11.31 -8.29
CA GLU A 100 9.55 -11.05 -8.77
C GLU A 100 10.10 -12.31 -9.45
N ILE A 101 10.41 -12.19 -10.74
CA ILE A 101 10.97 -13.25 -11.56
C ILE A 101 12.43 -12.91 -11.83
N PHE A 102 13.31 -13.85 -11.50
CA PHE A 102 14.71 -13.76 -11.88
C PHE A 102 15.04 -14.80 -12.94
N TYR A 103 15.81 -14.37 -13.93
CA TYR A 103 16.41 -15.24 -14.91
C TYR A 103 17.90 -14.93 -15.03
N SER A 104 18.73 -15.97 -15.03
CA SER A 104 20.17 -15.87 -15.27
C SER A 104 20.57 -16.83 -16.38
N TYR A 105 21.40 -16.35 -17.31
CA TYR A 105 22.03 -17.17 -18.34
C TYR A 105 23.55 -17.13 -18.20
N ALA A 106 24.15 -18.31 -18.03
CA ALA A 106 25.59 -18.54 -17.92
C ALA A 106 26.30 -17.68 -16.87
N ARG A 107 25.57 -17.08 -15.92
CA ARG A 107 26.06 -16.02 -15.00
C ARG A 107 26.66 -14.81 -15.74
N ARG A 108 26.25 -14.59 -16.99
CA ARG A 108 26.70 -13.47 -17.84
C ARG A 108 25.60 -12.45 -18.10
N LEU A 109 24.34 -12.91 -18.06
CA LEU A 109 23.16 -12.07 -18.22
C LEU A 109 22.19 -12.37 -17.09
N ASP A 110 21.82 -11.34 -16.34
CA ASP A 110 20.79 -11.41 -15.32
C ASP A 110 19.63 -10.47 -15.67
N LEU A 111 18.42 -11.02 -15.63
CA LEU A 111 17.16 -10.31 -15.79
C LEU A 111 16.36 -10.44 -14.51
N SER A 112 15.80 -9.33 -14.04
CA SER A 112 14.81 -9.29 -12.98
C SER A 112 13.58 -8.54 -13.46
N LEU A 113 12.41 -9.14 -13.26
CA LEU A 113 11.11 -8.55 -13.58
C LEU A 113 10.29 -8.50 -12.29
N ASN A 114 9.87 -7.31 -11.91
CA ASN A 114 9.00 -7.07 -10.76
C ASN A 114 7.63 -6.62 -11.26
N ILE A 115 6.58 -7.28 -10.78
CA ILE A 115 5.19 -7.01 -11.14
C ILE A 115 4.40 -6.88 -9.84
N SER A 116 3.77 -5.74 -9.66
CA SER A 116 2.93 -5.47 -8.50
C SER A 116 1.57 -4.96 -8.96
N LYS A 117 0.50 -5.53 -8.43
CA LYS A 117 -0.86 -5.04 -8.64
C LYS A 117 -1.60 -5.04 -7.33
N PHE A 118 -2.20 -3.91 -6.99
CA PHE A 118 -2.98 -3.77 -5.79
C PHE A 118 -4.15 -2.81 -5.99
N ASP A 119 -5.19 -3.06 -5.22
CA ASP A 119 -6.39 -2.23 -5.15
C ASP A 119 -6.49 -1.66 -3.73
N VAL A 120 -6.90 -0.39 -3.65
CA VAL A 120 -7.22 0.30 -2.40
C VAL A 120 -8.68 0.68 -2.49
N LEU A 121 -9.52 0.09 -1.65
CA LEU A 121 -10.97 0.17 -1.71
C LEU A 121 -11.51 0.86 -0.46
N PHE A 122 -12.56 1.66 -0.60
CA PHE A 122 -13.35 2.07 0.57
C PHE A 122 -14.05 0.84 1.16
N ASN A 123 -14.01 0.68 2.48
CA ASN A 123 -14.53 -0.48 3.18
C ASN A 123 -15.59 -0.11 4.24
N THR A 124 -16.03 1.15 4.29
CA THR A 124 -17.15 1.59 5.12
C THR A 124 -18.46 1.22 4.44
N GLU A 125 -19.28 0.41 5.10
CA GLU A 125 -20.54 -0.11 4.54
C GLU A 125 -21.73 0.84 4.78
N PHE A 126 -21.74 1.51 5.94
CA PHE A 126 -22.80 2.44 6.33
C PHE A 126 -22.21 3.79 6.74
N ASP A 127 -22.87 4.88 6.35
CA ASP A 127 -22.51 6.22 6.77
C ASP A 127 -22.93 6.49 8.23
N ALA A 128 -22.60 7.68 8.74
CA ALA A 128 -22.95 8.09 10.10
C ALA A 128 -24.47 8.11 10.40
N ASN A 129 -25.32 8.12 9.37
CA ASN A 129 -26.77 8.11 9.48
C ASN A 129 -27.37 6.69 9.30
N GLY A 130 -26.53 5.67 9.10
CA GLY A 130 -26.94 4.29 8.87
C GLY A 130 -27.39 3.98 7.44
N ALA A 131 -27.22 4.91 6.50
CA ALA A 131 -27.48 4.68 5.08
C ALA A 131 -26.30 3.95 4.43
N SER A 132 -26.56 3.15 3.39
CA SER A 132 -25.48 2.48 2.65
C SER A 132 -24.51 3.49 2.06
N TYR A 133 -23.22 3.26 2.28
CA TYR A 133 -22.20 4.18 1.83
C TYR A 133 -21.98 4.06 0.32
N LEU A 134 -22.13 5.18 -0.38
CA LEU A 134 -22.14 5.22 -1.85
C LEU A 134 -20.85 4.67 -2.48
N PHE A 135 -19.72 4.84 -1.79
CA PHE A 135 -18.41 4.45 -2.29
C PHE A 135 -17.95 3.08 -1.78
N TYR A 136 -18.79 2.31 -1.07
CA TYR A 136 -18.43 0.99 -0.55
C TYR A 136 -17.85 0.08 -1.64
N ARG A 137 -16.66 -0.46 -1.39
CA ARG A 137 -15.84 -1.27 -2.31
C ARG A 137 -15.46 -0.59 -3.63
N MET A 138 -15.71 0.70 -3.79
CA MET A 138 -15.17 1.45 -4.91
C MET A 138 -13.67 1.64 -4.76
N GLN A 139 -12.98 1.50 -5.88
CA GLN A 139 -11.54 1.65 -5.96
C GLN A 139 -11.15 3.12 -5.85
N SER A 140 -10.33 3.45 -4.86
CA SER A 140 -9.74 4.77 -4.73
C SER A 140 -8.75 5.02 -5.88
N VAL A 141 -8.58 6.29 -6.25
CA VAL A 141 -7.63 6.71 -7.31
C VAL A 141 -6.16 6.39 -7.03
N MET A 142 -5.82 5.88 -5.84
CA MET A 142 -4.45 5.55 -5.42
C MET A 142 -3.96 4.16 -5.85
N SER A 143 -4.82 3.31 -6.38
CA SER A 143 -4.41 1.99 -6.87
C SER A 143 -3.80 2.08 -8.27
N ARG A 144 -2.47 2.05 -8.36
CA ARG A 144 -1.75 1.90 -9.63
C ARG A 144 -0.99 0.58 -9.67
N PRO A 145 -1.25 -0.29 -10.67
CA PRO A 145 -0.33 -1.39 -10.93
C PRO A 145 1.03 -0.82 -11.33
N LEU A 146 2.08 -1.41 -10.79
CA LEU A 146 3.47 -1.06 -11.06
C LEU A 146 4.14 -2.28 -11.67
N SER A 147 4.90 -2.08 -12.75
CA SER A 147 5.72 -3.14 -13.33
C SER A 147 7.05 -2.54 -13.70
N THR A 148 8.14 -3.14 -13.22
CA THR A 148 9.50 -2.68 -13.48
C THR A 148 10.33 -3.83 -14.00
N THR A 149 11.14 -3.55 -15.03
CA THR A 149 12.08 -4.53 -15.59
C THR A 149 13.48 -4.00 -15.40
N SER A 150 14.38 -4.83 -14.85
CA SER A 150 15.79 -4.53 -14.71
C SER A 150 16.62 -5.58 -15.42
N THR A 151 17.47 -5.10 -16.33
CA THR A 151 18.45 -5.93 -17.04
C THR A 151 19.82 -5.50 -16.58
N ARG A 152 20.61 -6.44 -16.05
CA ARG A 152 22.03 -6.23 -15.78
C ARG A 152 22.83 -7.10 -16.74
N PRO A 153 23.25 -6.55 -17.90
CA PRO A 153 24.49 -7.04 -18.50
C PRO A 153 25.63 -6.65 -17.55
N GLY A 154 26.79 -7.31 -17.64
CA GLY A 154 28.00 -6.82 -16.97
C GLY A 154 28.20 -5.33 -17.28
N ILE A 155 27.85 -4.48 -16.29
CA ILE A 155 27.81 -3.01 -16.30
C ILE A 155 27.08 -2.36 -17.49
N ILE A 156 25.86 -1.88 -17.24
CA ILE A 156 25.36 -0.52 -17.59
C ILE A 156 24.09 -0.31 -16.75
N ARG A 157 24.01 0.80 -16.01
CA ARG A 157 22.81 1.22 -15.27
C ARG A 157 22.02 2.19 -16.13
N ILE A 158 20.74 1.91 -16.36
CA ILE A 158 19.78 2.91 -16.81
C ILE A 158 18.67 2.93 -15.77
N PHE A 159 18.49 4.08 -15.13
CA PHE A 159 17.31 4.40 -14.33
C PHE A 159 16.36 5.20 -15.23
N PHE A 160 15.07 4.89 -15.18
CA PHE A 160 14.01 5.77 -15.63
C PHE A 160 13.34 6.37 -14.39
#